data_AF-A0A1C4U5E4-F1
#
_entry.id   AF-A0A1C4U5E4-F1
#
_cell.length_a   1.000
_cell.length_b   1.000
_cell.length_c   1.000
_cell.angle_alpha   90.00
_cell.angle_beta   90.00
_cell.angle_gamma   90.00
#
_symmetry.space_group_name_H-M   'P 1'
#
loop_
_entity.id
_entity.type
_entity.pdbx_description
1 polymer ?
#
loop_
_entity_poly.entity_id
_entity_poly.type
_entity_poly.pdbx_seq_one_letter_code
_entity_poly.pdbx_strand_id
1 'polypeptide(L)'
;MPFPLPHPSEQIAIVQKVDELLAVQETVAKAVLHSQAKAKSLHRSLLAEAFAGRLVAQDPNDEPASELLARIKAERAATIPKQRTRSRRTPKELAAPPTRVTGDDYQQETLPL
;
A
#
# COMPACT_ATOMS: atom_id res chain seq x y z
N MET A 1 6.34 38.21 -33.87
CA MET A 1 6.04 37.50 -35.13
C MET A 1 4.59 37.81 -35.49
N PRO A 2 4.27 38.18 -36.75
CA PRO A 2 2.88 38.26 -37.18
C PRO A 2 2.27 36.85 -37.22
N PHE A 3 1.03 36.70 -36.74
CA PHE A 3 0.29 35.44 -36.79
C PHE A 3 -1.04 35.64 -37.55
N PRO A 4 -1.53 34.63 -38.28
CA PRO A 4 -2.79 34.73 -38.99
C PRO A 4 -3.97 34.75 -38.01
N LEU A 5 -4.78 35.80 -38.08
CA LEU A 5 -5.99 35.97 -37.27
C LEU A 5 -7.21 35.46 -38.04
N PRO A 6 -7.92 34.43 -37.54
CA PRO A 6 -9.16 33.97 -38.13
C PRO A 6 -10.30 34.97 -37.87
N HIS A 7 -11.45 34.77 -38.53
CA HIS A 7 -12.61 35.65 -38.35
C HIS A 7 -13.16 35.53 -36.91
N PRO A 8 -13.75 36.59 -36.30
CA PRO A 8 -14.22 36.55 -34.91
C PRO A 8 -15.16 35.37 -34.58
N SER A 9 -15.98 34.94 -35.53
CA SER A 9 -16.85 33.76 -35.39
C SER A 9 -16.08 32.47 -35.17
N GLU A 10 -14.97 32.28 -35.89
CA GLU A 10 -14.10 31.11 -35.75
C GLU A 10 -13.32 31.17 -34.43
N GLN A 11 -12.89 32.36 -34.00
CA GLN A 11 -12.26 32.54 -32.70
C GLN A 11 -13.17 32.08 -31.56
N ILE A 12 -14.45 32.49 -31.59
CA ILE A 12 -15.45 32.09 -30.59
C ILE A 12 -15.64 30.57 -30.60
N ALA A 13 -15.78 29.96 -31.78
CA ALA A 13 -15.94 28.51 -31.90
C ALA A 13 -14.73 27.73 -31.37
N ILE A 14 -13.51 28.22 -31.63
CA ILE A 14 -12.27 27.64 -31.10
C ILE A 14 -12.26 27.72 -29.57
N VAL A 15 -12.56 28.89 -29.00
CA VAL A 15 -12.59 29.08 -27.54
C VAL A 15 -13.60 28.14 -26.89
N GLN A 16 -14.83 28.08 -27.42
CA GLN A 16 -15.85 27.16 -26.92
C GLN A 16 -15.36 25.70 -26.94
N LYS A 17 -14.68 25.29 -28.03
CA LYS A 17 -14.18 23.92 -28.12
C LYS A 17 -13.05 23.63 -27.14
N VAL A 18 -12.17 24.61 -26.91
CA VAL A 18 -11.11 24.50 -25.90
C VAL A 18 -11.72 24.40 -24.49
N ASP A 19 -12.71 25.23 -24.19
CA ASP A 19 -13.39 25.23 -22.89
C ASP A 19 -14.09 23.88 -22.63
N GLU A 20 -14.78 23.33 -23.63
CA GLU A 20 -15.36 21.98 -23.55
C GLU A 20 -14.30 20.92 -23.23
N LEU A 21 -13.17 20.93 -23.94
CA LEU A 21 -12.11 19.95 -23.77
C LEU A 21 -11.44 20.07 -22.39
N LEU A 22 -11.22 21.30 -21.92
CA LEU A 22 -10.66 21.56 -20.59
C LEU A 22 -11.62 21.12 -19.48
N ALA A 23 -12.92 21.34 -19.65
CA ALA A 23 -13.94 20.86 -18.72
C ALA A 23 -13.91 19.33 -18.63
N VAL A 24 -13.84 18.63 -19.76
CA VAL A 24 -13.69 17.16 -19.78
C VAL A 24 -12.42 16.74 -19.03
N GLN A 25 -11.30 17.42 -19.27
CA GLN A 25 -10.03 17.12 -18.62
C GLN A 25 -10.14 17.23 -17.08
N GLU A 26 -10.83 18.25 -16.60
CA GLU A 26 -11.06 18.45 -15.17
C GLU A 26 -11.94 17.35 -14.55
N THR A 27 -12.99 16.91 -15.26
CA THR A 27 -13.86 15.81 -14.78
C THR A 27 -13.10 14.49 -14.68
N VAL A 28 -12.28 14.15 -15.68
CA VAL A 28 -11.47 12.93 -15.69
C VAL A 28 -10.44 12.97 -14.57
N ALA A 29 -9.76 14.10 -14.36
CA ALA A 29 -8.81 14.26 -13.26
C ALA A 29 -9.46 14.02 -11.89
N LYS A 30 -10.65 14.59 -11.66
CA LYS A 30 -11.43 14.38 -10.43
C LYS A 30 -11.82 12.90 -10.25
N ALA A 31 -12.26 12.24 -11.32
CA ALA A 31 -12.63 10.83 -11.27
C ALA A 31 -11.44 9.92 -10.93
N VAL A 32 -10.26 10.19 -11.48
CA VAL A 32 -9.02 9.46 -11.17
C VAL A 32 -8.65 9.62 -9.70
N LEU A 33 -8.63 10.84 -9.17
CA LEU A 33 -8.32 11.08 -7.76
C LEU A 33 -9.31 10.38 -6.82
N HIS A 34 -10.62 10.46 -7.14
CA HIS A 34 -11.65 9.80 -6.35
C HIS A 34 -11.50 8.27 -6.36
N SER A 35 -11.28 7.67 -7.54
CA SER A 35 -11.09 6.22 -7.65
C SER A 35 -9.83 5.74 -6.91
N GLN A 36 -8.74 6.51 -6.94
CA GLN A 36 -7.53 6.20 -6.19
C GLN A 36 -7.78 6.22 -4.68
N ALA A 37 -8.51 7.23 -4.17
CA ALA A 37 -8.87 7.30 -2.75
C ALA A 37 -9.74 6.11 -2.33
N LYS A 38 -10.73 5.75 -3.16
CA LYS A 38 -11.61 4.60 -2.93
C LYS A 38 -10.84 3.27 -2.92
N ALA A 39 -9.92 3.08 -3.87
CA ALA A 39 -9.07 1.89 -3.92
C ALA A 39 -8.20 1.75 -2.65
N LYS A 40 -7.61 2.86 -2.18
CA LYS A 40 -6.84 2.88 -0.92
C LYS A 40 -7.70 2.52 0.29
N SER A 41 -8.92 3.07 0.38
CA SER A 41 -9.86 2.75 1.45
C SER A 41 -10.26 1.27 1.43
N LEU A 42 -10.64 0.75 0.26
CA LEU A 42 -11.00 -0.65 0.08
C LEU A 42 -9.85 -1.59 0.47
N HIS A 43 -8.63 -1.27 0.05
CA HIS A 43 -7.46 -2.08 0.40
C HIS A 43 -7.22 -2.11 1.92
N ARG A 44 -7.39 -0.98 2.62
CA ARG A 44 -7.29 -0.94 4.09
C ARG A 44 -8.37 -1.79 4.76
N SER A 45 -9.62 -1.69 4.31
CA SER A 45 -10.72 -2.50 4.84
C SER A 45 -10.50 -3.99 4.58
N LEU A 46 -10.07 -4.36 3.37
CA LEU A 46 -9.79 -5.75 3.02
C LEU A 46 -8.69 -6.34 3.91
N LEU A 47 -7.58 -5.61 4.11
CA LEU A 47 -6.51 -6.06 5.00
C LEU A 47 -7.00 -6.18 6.45
N ALA A 48 -7.81 -5.24 6.93
CA ALA A 48 -8.37 -5.32 8.28
C ALA A 48 -9.23 -6.57 8.48
N GLU A 49 -10.09 -6.90 7.51
CA GLU A 49 -10.91 -8.11 7.53
C GLU A 49 -10.06 -9.39 7.40
N ALA A 50 -9.02 -9.36 6.56
CA ALA A 50 -8.10 -10.48 6.37
C ALA A 50 -7.32 -10.81 7.65
N PHE A 51 -6.73 -9.79 8.29
CA PHE A 51 -5.97 -9.98 9.53
C PHE A 51 -6.86 -10.32 10.73
N ALA A 52 -8.13 -9.91 10.71
CA ALA A 52 -9.10 -10.36 11.70
C ALA A 52 -9.62 -11.78 11.46
N GLY A 53 -9.23 -12.44 10.36
CA GLY A 53 -9.64 -13.80 10.03
C GLY A 53 -11.09 -13.93 9.54
N ARG A 54 -11.78 -12.83 9.22
CA ARG A 54 -13.21 -12.85 8.87
C ARG A 54 -13.51 -13.15 7.41
N LEU A 55 -12.49 -13.26 6.57
CA LEU A 55 -12.64 -13.53 5.13
C LEU A 55 -12.78 -15.02 4.79
N VAL A 56 -12.66 -15.92 5.78
CA VAL A 56 -12.79 -17.38 5.61
C VAL A 56 -13.65 -17.92 6.75
N ALA A 57 -14.47 -18.95 6.46
CA ALA A 57 -15.25 -19.64 7.47
C ALA A 57 -14.34 -20.20 8.57
N GLN A 58 -14.66 -19.89 9.83
CA GLN A 58 -13.90 -20.34 10.99
C GLN A 58 -14.49 -21.66 11.51
N ASP A 59 -13.64 -22.61 11.91
CA ASP A 59 -14.08 -23.84 12.59
C ASP A 59 -14.22 -23.55 14.10
N PRO A 60 -15.40 -23.78 14.72
CA PRO A 60 -15.57 -23.63 16.17
C PRO A 60 -14.64 -24.50 17.03
N ASN A 61 -14.07 -25.56 16.44
CA ASN A 61 -13.15 -26.47 17.11
C ASN A 61 -11.68 -26.06 16.95
N ASP A 62 -11.38 -24.96 16.23
CA ASP A 62 -10.02 -24.46 16.08
C ASP A 62 -9.42 -24.10 17.45
N GLU A 63 -8.20 -24.58 17.71
CA GLU A 63 -7.50 -24.22 18.93
C GLU A 63 -7.16 -22.72 18.95
N PRO A 64 -7.28 -22.03 20.09
CA PRO A 64 -6.93 -20.63 20.16
C PRO A 64 -5.42 -20.46 19.95
N ALA A 65 -5.03 -19.41 19.22
CA ALA A 65 -3.62 -19.15 18.90
C ALA A 65 -2.71 -19.06 20.14
N SER A 66 -3.26 -18.67 21.30
CA SER A 66 -2.55 -18.66 22.59
C SER A 66 -2.05 -20.04 23.01
N GLU A 67 -2.84 -21.09 22.80
CA GLU A 67 -2.48 -22.46 23.15
C GLU A 67 -1.38 -23.00 22.24
N LEU A 68 -1.49 -22.77 20.93
CA LEU A 68 -0.43 -23.11 19.98
C LEU A 68 0.89 -22.39 20.33
N LEU A 69 0.83 -21.09 20.65
CA LEU A 69 2.00 -20.32 21.07
C LEU A 69 2.60 -20.83 22.38
N ALA A 70 1.78 -21.24 23.34
CA ALA A 70 2.24 -21.84 24.58
C ALA A 70 2.97 -23.16 24.33
N ARG A 71 2.43 -24.03 23.45
CA ARG A 71 3.08 -25.28 23.02
C ARG A 71 4.42 -25.01 22.32
N ILE A 72 4.47 -24.08 21.38
CA ILE A 72 5.72 -23.70 20.68
C ILE A 72 6.77 -23.18 21.68
N LYS A 73 6.37 -22.38 22.68
CA LYS A 73 7.28 -21.89 23.73
C LYS A 73 7.79 -23.02 24.61
N ALA A 74 6.91 -23.93 25.02
CA ALA A 74 7.28 -25.09 25.83
C ALA A 74 8.22 -26.05 25.07
N GLU A 75 7.93 -26.32 23.80
CA GLU A 75 8.77 -27.15 22.94
C GLU A 75 10.16 -26.52 22.72
N ARG A 76 10.22 -25.20 22.45
CA ARG A 76 11.49 -24.47 22.33
C ARG A 76 12.30 -24.46 23.63
N ALA A 77 11.64 -24.39 24.78
CA ALA A 77 12.31 -24.45 26.09
C ALA A 77 12.80 -25.87 26.42
N ALA A 78 12.06 -26.91 25.99
CA ALA A 78 12.42 -28.31 26.17
C ALA A 78 13.55 -28.75 25.22
N THR A 79 13.70 -28.12 24.05
CA THR A 79 14.87 -28.34 23.19
C THR A 79 16.09 -27.65 23.77
N ILE A 80 17.01 -28.44 24.34
CA ILE A 80 18.36 -28.00 24.69
C ILE A 80 18.98 -27.33 23.45
N PRO A 81 19.54 -26.11 23.54
CA PRO A 81 20.17 -25.49 22.40
C PRO A 81 21.34 -26.37 21.96
N LYS A 82 21.18 -27.11 20.86
CA LYS A 82 22.32 -27.64 20.13
C LYS A 82 23.17 -26.43 19.78
N GLN A 83 24.25 -26.21 20.53
CA GLN A 83 25.33 -25.32 20.16
C GLN A 83 25.85 -25.81 18.81
N ARG A 84 25.24 -25.34 17.73
CA ARG A 84 25.90 -25.31 16.44
C ARG A 84 27.03 -24.33 16.67
N THR A 85 28.23 -24.84 16.88
CA THR A 85 29.48 -24.08 16.82
C THR A 85 29.47 -23.32 15.50
N ARG A 86 28.98 -22.08 15.55
CA ARG A 86 29.09 -21.15 14.45
C ARG A 86 30.55 -20.77 14.42
N SER A 87 31.33 -21.48 13.61
CA SER A 87 32.57 -20.91 13.08
C SER A 87 32.23 -19.49 12.62
N ARG A 88 33.00 -18.54 13.14
CA ARG A 88 32.79 -17.09 13.07
C ARG A 88 32.74 -16.66 11.60
N ARG A 89 31.58 -16.81 10.97
CA ARG A 89 31.27 -16.16 9.70
C ARG A 89 31.01 -14.71 10.03
N THR A 90 31.75 -13.85 9.34
CA THR A 90 31.56 -12.40 9.32
C THR A 90 30.07 -12.06 9.21
N PRO A 91 29.58 -10.99 9.85
CA PRO A 91 28.18 -10.63 9.80
C PRO A 91 27.76 -10.39 8.36
N LYS A 92 27.06 -11.36 7.76
CA LYS A 92 26.27 -11.10 6.55
C LYS A 92 25.01 -10.43 7.06
N GLU A 93 24.99 -9.12 6.93
CA GLU A 93 23.86 -8.22 7.16
C GLU A 93 22.57 -8.92 6.73
N LEU A 94 21.76 -9.31 7.71
CA LEU A 94 20.47 -9.93 7.48
C LEU A 94 19.60 -8.79 6.92
N ALA A 95 19.45 -8.76 5.59
CA ALA A 95 18.60 -7.77 4.93
C ALA A 95 17.24 -7.74 5.65
N ALA A 96 16.85 -6.55 6.11
CA ALA A 96 15.56 -6.28 6.70
C ALA A 96 14.44 -6.89 5.82
N PRO A 97 13.28 -7.28 6.39
CA PRO A 97 12.13 -7.65 5.56
C PRO A 97 11.92 -6.56 4.51
N PRO A 98 11.69 -6.89 3.22
CA PRO A 98 11.71 -5.89 2.16
C PRO A 98 10.66 -4.81 2.45
N THR A 99 11.13 -3.67 2.96
CA THR A 99 10.36 -2.44 3.00
C THR A 99 10.07 -2.12 1.54
N ARG A 100 8.79 -2.19 1.14
CA ARG A 100 8.37 -1.77 -0.19
C ARG A 100 8.84 -0.33 -0.39
N VAL A 101 9.86 -0.17 -1.22
CA VAL A 101 10.27 1.12 -1.77
C VAL A 101 9.24 1.50 -2.81
N THR A 102 8.45 2.55 -2.55
CA THR A 102 7.93 3.40 -3.63
C THR A 102 7.59 4.78 -3.06
N GLY A 103 8.37 5.79 -3.44
CA GLY A 103 8.15 7.21 -3.13
C GLY A 103 9.42 7.88 -2.60
N ASP A 104 9.91 8.88 -3.33
CA ASP A 104 11.26 9.46 -3.21
C ASP A 104 11.55 10.32 -1.95
N ASP A 105 10.70 10.30 -0.92
CA ASP A 105 10.92 11.11 0.28
C ASP A 105 10.90 10.24 1.56
N TYR A 106 12.08 9.82 1.98
CA TYR A 106 12.34 9.12 3.24
C TYR A 106 12.56 10.14 4.38
N GLN A 107 11.48 10.65 4.97
CA GLN A 107 11.52 11.19 6.33
C GLN A 107 10.76 10.21 7.23
N GLN A 108 11.51 9.41 8.00
CA GLN A 108 10.97 8.53 9.03
C GLN A 108 10.67 9.35 10.29
N GLU A 109 9.49 9.95 10.37
CA GLU A 109 8.97 10.48 11.64
C GLU A 109 8.50 9.28 12.49
N THR A 110 9.18 9.05 13.62
CA THR A 110 8.80 8.05 14.61
C THR A 110 7.53 8.52 15.35
N LEU A 111 6.43 7.77 15.25
CA LEU A 111 5.26 8.00 16.13
C LEU A 111 5.60 7.67 17.59
N PRO A 112 5.24 8.53 18.57
CA PRO A 112 5.40 8.22 19.98
C PRO A 112 4.32 7.24 20.45
N LEU A 113 4.66 6.49 21.51
CA LEU A 113 3.83 5.47 22.18
C LEU A 113 2.50 6.04 22.70
#